data_AF-A0A5K1C8N3-F1
#
_entry.id   AF-A0A5K1C8N3-F1
#
_cell.length_a   1.000
_cell.length_b   1.000
_cell.length_c   1.000
_cell.angle_alpha   90.00
_cell.angle_beta   90.00
_cell.angle_gamma   90.00
#
_symmetry.space_group_name_H-M   'P 1'
#
loop_
_entity.id
_entity.type
_entity.pdbx_description
1 polymer ?
#
loop_
_entity_poly.entity_id
_entity_poly.type
_entity_poly.pdbx_seq_one_letter_code
_entity_poly.pdbx_strand_id
1 'polypeptide(L)' 'GAEYEAKVTQLMDLGFSRETVTRALTLANGNVEQAAGFLFAG' A
#
# COMPACT_ATOMS: atom_id res chain seq x y z
N GLY A 1 13.02 -3.10 -1.23
CA GLY A 1 13.03 -4.53 -1.61
C GLY A 1 11.98 -4.74 -2.68
N ALA A 2 12.26 -5.54 -3.70
CA ALA A 2 11.42 -5.67 -4.90
C ALA A 2 9.94 -5.97 -4.59
N GLU A 3 9.66 -6.76 -3.54
CA GLU A 3 8.28 -7.02 -3.09
C GLU A 3 7.58 -5.75 -2.61
N TYR A 4 8.25 -4.88 -1.86
CA TYR A 4 7.65 -3.62 -1.42
C TYR A 4 7.26 -2.74 -2.60
N GLU A 5 8.12 -2.62 -3.61
CA GLU A 5 7.78 -1.83 -4.80
C GLU A 5 6.65 -2.45 -5.62
N ALA A 6 6.60 -3.78 -5.78
CA ALA A 6 5.49 -4.45 -6.44
C ALA A 6 4.15 -4.17 -5.74
N LYS A 7 4.16 -4.23 -4.40
CA LYS A 7 3.00 -3.92 -3.55
C LYS A 7 2.58 -2.46 -3.66
N VAL A 8 3.55 -1.55 -3.69
CA VAL A 8 3.30 -0.12 -3.88
C VAL A 8 2.66 0.13 -5.24
N THR A 9 3.22 -0.43 -6.31
CA THR A 9 2.72 -0.29 -7.67
C THR A 9 1.30 -0.84 -7.82
N GLN A 10 0.99 -2.01 -7.26
CA GLN A 10 -0.38 -2.57 -7.30
C GLN A 10 -1.42 -1.62 -6.70
N LEU A 11 -1.12 -1.00 -5.56
CA LEU A 11 -2.04 -0.07 -4.92
C LEU A 11 -2.08 1.27 -5.69
N MET A 12 -0.97 1.68 -6.30
CA MET A 12 -0.95 2.85 -7.17
C MET A 12 -1.80 2.67 -8.44
N ASP A 13 -1.80 1.47 -9.03
CA ASP A 13 -2.65 1.12 -10.18
C ASP A 13 -4.15 1.17 -9.86
N LEU A 14 -4.53 0.96 -8.60
CA LEU A 14 -5.91 1.13 -8.13
C LEU A 14 -6.32 2.61 -7.97
N GLY A 15 -5.39 3.54 -8.19
CA GLY A 15 -5.61 4.98 -8.08
C GLY A 15 -5.16 5.61 -6.76
N PHE A 16 -4.50 4.85 -5.88
CA PHE A 16 -3.96 5.39 -4.63
C PHE A 16 -2.62 6.09 -4.85
N SER A 17 -2.40 7.22 -4.19
CA SER A 17 -1.11 7.92 -4.25
C SER A 17 -0.01 7.12 -3.56
N ARG A 18 1.20 7.14 -4.14
CA ARG A 18 2.40 6.49 -3.56
C ARG A 18 2.58 6.81 -2.09
N GLU A 19 2.38 8.07 -1.71
CA GLU A 19 2.56 8.53 -0.33
C GLU A 19 1.60 7.81 0.64
N THR A 20 0.32 7.71 0.28
CA THR A 20 -0.70 7.01 1.06
C THR A 20 -0.40 5.52 1.12
N VAL A 21 -0.01 4.93 -0.01
CA VAL A 21 0.35 3.51 -0.13
C VAL A 21 1.57 3.16 0.71
N THR A 22 2.63 3.98 0.65
CA THR A 22 3.82 3.84 1.47
C THR A 22 3.47 3.90 2.94
N ARG A 23 2.64 4.86 3.35
CA ARG A 23 2.20 5.02 4.74
C ARG A 23 1.39 3.81 5.21
N ALA A 24 0.44 3.35 4.40
CA ALA A 24 -0.39 2.19 4.69
C ALA A 24 0.45 0.91 4.79
N LEU A 25 1.41 0.70 3.88
CA LEU A 25 2.32 -0.43 3.94
C LEU A 25 3.25 -0.37 5.15
N THR A 26 3.68 0.82 5.58
CA THR A 26 4.46 0.99 6.81
C THR A 26 3.62 0.64 8.04
N LEU A 27 2.36 1.11 8.12
CA LEU A 27 1.43 0.78 9.20
C LEU A 27 1.08 -0.71 9.22
N ALA A 28 0.94 -1.30 8.04
CA ALA A 28 0.67 -2.71 7.84
C ALA A 28 1.93 -3.61 7.93
N ASN A 29 3.09 -3.04 8.28
CA ASN A 29 4.36 -3.77 8.41
C ASN A 29 4.70 -4.61 7.15
N GLY A 30 4.44 -4.06 5.96
CA GLY A 30 4.69 -4.70 4.67
C GLY A 30 3.58 -5.65 4.18
N ASN A 31 2.45 -5.73 4.88
CA ASN A 31 1.29 -6.53 4.47
C ASN A 31 0.36 -5.73 3.55
N VAL A 32 0.13 -6.21 2.32
CA VAL A 32 -0.72 -5.53 1.33
C VAL A 32 -2.17 -5.55 1.73
N GLU A 33 -2.68 -6.67 2.23
CA GLU A 33 -4.11 -6.82 2.52
C GLU A 33 -4.52 -5.86 3.63
N GLN A 34 -3.67 -5.70 4.64
CA GLN A 34 -3.86 -4.68 5.68
C GLN A 34 -3.68 -3.27 5.14
N ALA A 35 -2.65 -3.01 4.32
CA ALA A 35 -2.44 -1.69 3.71
C ALA A 35 -3.64 -1.26 2.86
N ALA A 36 -4.17 -2.16 2.03
CA ALA A 36 -5.40 -1.99 1.29
C ALA A 36 -6.57 -1.70 2.25
N GLY A 37 -6.71 -2.46 3.33
CA GLY A 37 -7.68 -2.18 4.38
C GLY A 37 -7.58 -0.76 4.94
N PHE A 38 -6.38 -0.24 5.21
CA PHE A 38 -6.19 1.15 5.66
C PHE A 38 -6.50 2.19 4.58
N LEU A 39 -6.28 1.85 3.31
CA LEU A 39 -6.58 2.72 2.16
C LEU A 39 -8.08 2.77 1.84
N PHE A 40 -8.79 1.65 2.03
CA PHE A 40 -10.23 1.51 1.77
C PHE A 40 -11.12 1.79 2.99
N ALA A 41 -10.57 1.77 4.22
CA ALA A 41 -11.30 2.10 5.44
C ALA A 41 -11.42 3.62 5.69
N GLY A 42 -10.90 4.45 4.78
CA GLY A 42 -10.99 5.92 4.80
C GLY A 42 -12.17 6.44 4.00
#